data_AF-A0A954QQG9-F1
#
_entry.id   AF-A0A954QQG9-F1
#
_cell.length_a   1.000
_cell.length_b   1.000
_cell.length_c   1.000
_cell.angle_alpha   90.00
_cell.angle_beta   90.00
_cell.angle_gamma   90.00
#
_symmetry.space_group_name_H-M   'P 1'
#
loop_
_entity.id
_entity.type
_entity.pdbx_description
1 polymer ?
#
loop_
_entity_poly.entity_id
_entity_poly.type
_entity_poly.pdbx_seq_one_letter_code
_entity_poly.pdbx_strand_id
1 'polypeptide(L)'
;MLAHQPLGRLLRFLACLCVVTTIQNVSADDIPVSRGYSIPLIDLSGQVERQAIVDREANQYLGHPTTVLLEDQRTILTVYPKGHGRGAILCKRSRDGGLTWSDRLPVPASWATSLETPTIHRVMDQAGRKRLIVWSGLYPARLAVSEDDGATWSDLKPAGEWGGIVVMSSLLGRREPGHYVAFFHDDG
;
A
#
# COMPACT_ATOMS: atom_id res chain seq x y z
N MET A 1 -40.38 -47.03 -97.70
CA MET A 1 -40.67 -46.55 -96.33
C MET A 1 -39.35 -46.55 -95.58
N LEU A 2 -38.49 -45.54 -95.77
CA LEU A 2 -38.42 -44.29 -94.98
C LEU A 2 -38.19 -44.61 -93.49
N ALA A 3 -36.94 -44.65 -93.03
CA ALA A 3 -36.10 -43.52 -92.59
C ALA A 3 -36.57 -42.93 -91.25
N HIS A 4 -35.76 -43.08 -90.20
CA HIS A 4 -35.15 -41.97 -89.45
C HIS A 4 -34.56 -42.46 -88.12
N GLN A 5 -33.27 -42.25 -87.94
CA GLN A 5 -32.67 -42.09 -86.61
C GLN A 5 -33.02 -40.70 -86.06
N PRO A 6 -33.14 -40.53 -84.73
CA PRO A 6 -32.97 -39.23 -84.11
C PRO A 6 -31.62 -39.12 -83.39
N LEU A 7 -30.90 -38.06 -83.75
CA LEU A 7 -29.80 -37.42 -83.04
C LEU A 7 -30.34 -36.61 -81.84
N GLY A 8 -29.54 -36.46 -80.80
CA GLY A 8 -29.64 -35.39 -79.79
C GLY A 8 -29.96 -35.91 -78.38
N ARG A 9 -29.33 -35.48 -77.29
CA ARG A 9 -28.48 -34.31 -77.01
C ARG A 9 -27.46 -34.70 -75.94
N LEU A 10 -26.20 -34.33 -76.13
CA LEU A 10 -25.17 -34.38 -75.10
C LEU A 10 -25.45 -33.25 -74.10
N LEU A 11 -25.97 -33.58 -72.92
CA LEU A 11 -26.18 -32.61 -71.84
C LEU A 11 -24.83 -32.35 -71.16
N ARG A 12 -24.15 -31.27 -71.54
CA ARG A 12 -22.97 -30.78 -70.83
C ARG A 12 -23.43 -30.15 -69.50
N PHE A 13 -23.24 -30.86 -68.40
CA PHE A 13 -23.32 -30.23 -67.07
C PHE A 13 -22.08 -29.37 -66.86
N LEU A 14 -22.26 -28.04 -66.93
CA LEU A 14 -21.26 -27.09 -66.48
C LEU A 14 -21.37 -27.04 -64.94
N ALA A 15 -20.54 -27.82 -64.24
CA ALA A 15 -20.40 -27.68 -62.79
C ALA A 15 -19.66 -26.36 -62.51
N CYS A 16 -20.40 -25.33 -62.11
CA CYS A 16 -19.81 -24.09 -61.62
C CYS A 16 -19.24 -24.39 -60.22
N LEU A 17 -17.94 -24.66 -60.15
CA LEU A 17 -17.23 -24.81 -58.88
C LEU A 17 -17.09 -23.41 -58.26
N CYS A 18 -18.05 -23.01 -57.43
CA CYS A 18 -17.90 -21.84 -56.58
C CYS A 18 -16.84 -22.13 -55.52
N VAL A 19 -15.60 -21.69 -55.77
CA VAL A 19 -14.57 -21.62 -54.74
C VAL A 19 -14.98 -20.50 -53.79
N VAL A 20 -15.59 -20.86 -52.66
CA VAL A 20 -15.81 -19.94 -51.54
C VAL A 20 -14.47 -19.79 -50.82
N THR A 21 -13.73 -18.74 -51.16
CA THR A 21 -12.58 -18.31 -50.35
C THR A 21 -13.11 -17.74 -49.05
N THR A 22 -12.97 -18.46 -47.95
CA THR A 22 -13.16 -17.89 -46.61
C THR A 22 -12.09 -16.83 -46.40
N ILE A 23 -12.48 -15.55 -46.46
CA ILE A 23 -11.64 -14.46 -45.98
C ILE A 23 -11.52 -14.65 -44.47
N GLN A 24 -10.36 -15.10 -44.01
CA GLN A 24 -10.03 -15.00 -42.59
C GLN A 24 -9.86 -13.51 -42.29
N ASN A 25 -10.80 -12.93 -41.55
CA ASN A 25 -10.60 -11.64 -40.92
C ASN A 25 -9.47 -11.82 -39.90
N VAL A 26 -8.24 -11.47 -40.29
CA VAL A 26 -7.19 -11.19 -39.34
C VAL A 26 -7.58 -9.88 -38.68
N SER A 27 -8.16 -9.93 -37.48
CA SER A 27 -8.33 -8.72 -36.66
C SER A 27 -6.98 -8.06 -36.51
N ALA A 28 -6.91 -6.77 -36.84
CA ALA A 28 -5.71 -5.94 -36.69
C ALA A 28 -5.36 -5.63 -35.22
N ASP A 29 -5.98 -6.31 -34.26
CA ASP A 29 -5.97 -5.95 -32.84
C ASP A 29 -4.77 -6.50 -32.04
N ASP A 30 -3.86 -7.28 -32.64
CA ASP A 30 -2.75 -7.89 -31.90
C ASP A 30 -1.37 -7.57 -32.47
N ILE A 31 -1.10 -6.29 -32.80
CA ILE A 31 0.29 -5.82 -32.80
C ILE A 31 0.55 -5.23 -31.41
N PRO A 32 1.30 -5.92 -30.52
CA PRO A 32 1.62 -5.36 -29.21
C PRO A 32 2.42 -4.08 -29.41
N VAL A 33 1.78 -2.96 -29.07
CA VAL A 33 2.43 -1.65 -29.11
C VAL A 33 3.60 -1.68 -28.13
N SER A 34 4.80 -1.39 -28.63
CA SER A 34 5.99 -1.29 -27.80
C SER A 34 5.77 -0.22 -26.73
N ARG A 35 6.04 -0.57 -25.46
CA ARG A 35 5.88 0.33 -24.32
C ARG A 35 6.82 1.55 -24.35
N GLY A 36 7.84 1.53 -25.20
CA GLY A 36 8.82 2.62 -25.33
C GLY A 36 9.91 2.65 -24.23
N TYR A 37 9.95 1.67 -23.33
CA TYR A 37 11.00 1.51 -22.33
C TYR A 37 11.39 0.04 -22.14
N SER A 38 12.62 -0.20 -21.70
CA SER A 38 13.18 -1.53 -21.42
C SER A 38 13.15 -1.93 -19.95
N ILE A 39 12.72 -1.03 -19.06
CA ILE A 39 12.63 -1.29 -17.62
C ILE A 39 11.61 -2.42 -17.38
N PRO A 40 12.01 -3.51 -16.69
CA PRO A 40 11.08 -4.57 -16.34
C PRO A 40 9.91 -4.04 -15.50
N LEU A 41 8.69 -4.40 -15.88
CA LEU A 41 7.52 -4.21 -15.03
C LEU A 41 7.20 -5.51 -14.29
N ILE A 42 7.07 -5.39 -12.98
CA ILE A 42 6.62 -6.47 -12.11
C ILE A 42 5.28 -6.04 -11.52
N ASP A 43 4.22 -6.80 -11.81
CA ASP A 43 2.93 -6.63 -11.16
C ASP A 43 2.88 -7.48 -9.88
N LEU A 44 2.71 -6.80 -8.74
CA LEU A 44 2.60 -7.43 -7.43
C LEU A 44 1.15 -7.62 -6.98
N SER A 45 0.16 -7.10 -7.72
CA SER A 45 -1.24 -7.09 -7.29
C SER A 45 -1.82 -8.50 -7.11
N GLY A 46 -1.45 -9.44 -7.99
CA GLY A 46 -1.85 -10.85 -7.92
C GLY A 46 -1.02 -11.72 -6.97
N GLN A 47 0.06 -11.20 -6.41
CA GLN A 47 0.98 -11.94 -5.52
C GLN A 47 0.46 -11.92 -4.09
N VAL A 48 -0.67 -12.61 -3.87
CA VAL A 48 -1.40 -12.66 -2.58
C VAL A 48 -0.53 -13.19 -1.44
N GLU A 49 0.47 -14.03 -1.73
CA GLU A 49 1.43 -14.56 -0.77
C GLU A 49 2.35 -13.49 -0.16
N ARG A 50 2.42 -12.30 -0.78
CA ARG A 50 3.17 -11.14 -0.28
C ARG A 50 2.31 -10.17 0.53
N GLN A 51 1.00 -10.42 0.59
CA GLN A 51 0.06 -9.53 1.24
C GLN A 51 -0.20 -10.02 2.67
N ALA A 52 0.06 -9.17 3.65
CA ALA A 52 -0.27 -9.41 5.05
C ALA A 52 -1.31 -8.42 5.53
N ILE A 53 -2.35 -8.91 6.21
CA ILE A 53 -3.37 -8.05 6.82
C ILE A 53 -2.85 -7.64 8.20
N VAL A 54 -2.66 -6.33 8.39
CA VAL A 54 -2.24 -5.75 9.67
C VAL A 54 -3.39 -5.79 10.68
N ASP A 55 -4.55 -5.24 10.31
CA ASP A 55 -5.73 -5.22 11.15
C ASP A 55 -7.02 -5.17 10.32
N ARG A 56 -8.14 -5.60 10.92
CA ARG A 56 -9.46 -5.55 10.30
C ARG A 56 -10.54 -5.39 11.37
N GLU A 57 -11.45 -4.46 11.15
CA GLU A 57 -12.63 -4.28 11.98
C GLU A 57 -13.85 -4.03 11.07
N ALA A 58 -14.96 -4.73 11.34
CA ALA A 58 -16.15 -4.62 10.50
C ALA A 58 -16.73 -3.19 10.56
N ASN A 59 -17.11 -2.65 9.41
CA ASN A 59 -17.69 -1.31 9.26
C ASN A 59 -16.78 -0.16 9.74
N GLN A 60 -15.47 -0.39 9.86
CA GLN A 60 -14.50 0.61 10.29
C GLN A 60 -13.38 0.74 9.27
N TYR A 61 -13.13 1.97 8.81
CA TYR A 61 -11.94 2.28 8.05
C TYR A 61 -10.72 2.34 8.98
N LEU A 62 -9.72 1.53 8.67
CA LEU A 62 -8.41 1.52 9.32
C LEU A 62 -7.39 1.79 8.22
N GLY A 63 -6.85 3.00 8.19
CA GLY A 63 -5.89 3.45 7.18
C GLY A 63 -4.69 4.12 7.83
N HIS A 64 -3.83 4.72 6.99
CA HIS A 64 -2.69 5.52 7.42
C HIS A 64 -1.73 4.86 8.43
N PRO A 65 -1.31 3.59 8.20
CA PRO A 65 -0.31 2.98 9.06
C PRO A 65 1.05 3.60 8.83
N THR A 66 1.73 3.93 9.92
CA THR A 66 3.18 4.14 9.93
C THR A 66 3.85 2.98 10.66
N THR A 67 5.10 2.69 10.31
CA THR A 67 5.83 1.54 10.83
C THR A 67 7.24 1.93 11.25
N VAL A 68 7.78 1.20 12.23
CA VAL A 68 9.19 1.25 12.60
C VAL A 68 9.74 -0.17 12.74
N LEU A 69 10.89 -0.42 12.13
CA LEU A 69 11.66 -1.65 12.30
C LEU A 69 12.58 -1.52 13.52
N LEU A 70 12.49 -2.43 14.47
CA LEU A 70 13.33 -2.45 15.66
C LEU A 70 14.76 -2.91 15.33
N GLU A 71 15.65 -2.80 16.31
CA GLU A 71 17.09 -3.06 16.10
C GLU A 71 17.43 -4.53 15.89
N ASP A 72 16.52 -5.43 16.26
CA ASP A 72 16.62 -6.86 15.94
C ASP A 72 16.45 -7.15 14.44
N GLN A 73 16.19 -6.13 13.63
CA GLN A 73 15.98 -6.19 12.18
C GLN A 73 14.84 -7.12 11.77
N ARG A 74 13.88 -7.35 12.67
CA ARG A 74 12.80 -8.32 12.45
C ARG A 74 11.47 -7.88 13.03
N THR A 75 11.48 -7.30 14.23
CA THR A 75 10.27 -6.85 14.89
C THR A 75 9.83 -5.51 14.30
N ILE A 76 8.57 -5.42 13.92
CA ILE A 76 7.96 -4.19 13.40
C ILE A 76 6.86 -3.76 14.36
N LEU A 77 6.85 -2.48 14.71
CA LEU A 77 5.69 -1.83 15.33
C LEU A 77 4.98 -1.01 14.27
N THR A 78 3.65 -0.97 14.37
CA THR A 78 2.83 -0.09 13.56
C THR A 78 1.84 0.67 14.43
N VAL A 79 1.61 1.93 14.06
CA VAL A 79 0.56 2.78 14.63
C VAL A 79 -0.31 3.34 13.52
N TYR A 80 -1.60 3.48 13.79
CA TYR A 80 -2.60 4.00 12.86
C TYR A 80 -3.80 4.56 13.63
N PRO A 81 -4.54 5.53 13.07
CA PRO A 81 -5.76 6.01 13.70
C PRO A 81 -6.90 5.01 13.45
N LYS A 82 -7.81 4.88 14.40
CA LYS A 82 -9.12 4.24 14.19
C LYS A 82 -10.04 5.16 13.39
N GLY A 83 -9.69 5.42 12.12
CA GLY A 83 -10.39 6.33 11.23
C GLY A 83 -9.51 6.84 10.09
N HIS A 84 -9.93 7.95 9.46
CA HIS A 84 -9.21 8.62 8.39
C HIS A 84 -8.71 9.98 8.90
N GLY A 85 -7.50 10.01 9.48
CA GLY A 85 -6.92 11.24 10.03
C GLY A 85 -7.64 11.80 11.27
N ARG A 86 -8.38 10.95 12.00
CA ARG A 86 -8.92 11.24 13.33
C ARG A 86 -9.31 9.93 14.01
N GLY A 87 -9.18 9.88 15.33
CA GLY A 87 -9.62 8.75 16.14
C GLY A 87 -8.53 8.24 17.06
N ALA A 88 -8.85 7.25 17.89
CA ALA A 88 -7.89 6.64 18.79
C ALA A 88 -6.70 6.07 18.01
N ILE A 89 -5.47 6.34 18.46
CA ILE A 89 -4.29 5.67 17.92
C ILE A 89 -4.33 4.21 18.40
N LEU A 90 -4.20 3.29 17.45
CA LEU A 90 -4.07 1.86 17.69
C LEU A 90 -2.62 1.45 17.41
N CYS A 91 -2.15 0.41 18.10
CA CYS A 91 -0.79 -0.12 17.93
C CYS A 91 -0.82 -1.64 17.78
N LYS A 92 -0.02 -2.17 16.85
CA LYS A 92 0.19 -3.63 16.68
C LYS A 92 1.67 -3.93 16.49
N ARG A 93 2.07 -5.18 16.75
CA ARG A 93 3.44 -5.67 16.60
C ARG A 93 3.48 -6.88 15.69
N SER A 94 4.47 -6.93 14.83
CA SER A 94 4.91 -8.15 14.15
C SER A 94 6.28 -8.55 14.68
N ARG A 95 6.50 -9.86 14.88
CA ARG A 95 7.80 -10.43 15.31
C ARG A 95 8.49 -11.23 14.20
N ASP A 96 7.92 -11.21 13.00
CA ASP A 96 8.33 -12.04 11.87
C ASP A 96 8.48 -11.23 10.57
N GLY A 97 8.85 -9.95 10.68
CA GLY A 97 9.10 -9.10 9.51
C GLY A 97 7.83 -8.63 8.79
N GLY A 98 6.69 -8.62 9.48
CA GLY A 98 5.41 -8.14 8.96
C GLY A 98 4.51 -9.23 8.37
N LEU A 99 4.88 -10.51 8.49
CA LEU A 99 4.10 -11.63 7.95
C LEU A 99 2.85 -11.90 8.80
N THR A 100 2.97 -11.83 10.12
CA THR A 100 1.85 -11.91 11.07
C THR A 100 1.88 -10.76 12.07
N TRP A 101 0.70 -10.42 12.61
CA TRP A 101 0.51 -9.29 13.52
C TRP A 101 -0.22 -9.75 14.79
N SER A 102 0.20 -9.21 15.94
CA SER A 102 -0.42 -9.45 17.25
C SER A 102 -1.88 -8.97 17.29
N ASP A 103 -2.57 -9.15 18.41
CA ASP A 103 -3.73 -8.30 18.73
C ASP A 103 -3.31 -6.84 18.92
N ARG A 104 -4.29 -5.93 19.03
CA ARG A 104 -4.04 -4.53 19.39
C ARG A 104 -3.36 -4.46 20.75
N LEU A 105 -2.23 -3.78 20.81
CA LEU A 105 -1.48 -3.59 22.05
C LEU A 105 -2.18 -2.58 22.96
N PRO A 106 -2.06 -2.71 24.28
CA PRO A 106 -2.53 -1.69 25.20
C PRO A 106 -1.76 -0.38 24.97
N VAL A 107 -2.50 0.72 24.94
CA VAL A 107 -1.95 2.07 24.82
C VAL A 107 -2.59 2.98 25.89
N PRO A 108 -1.92 4.07 26.29
CA PRO A 108 -2.46 5.00 27.27
C PRO A 108 -3.79 5.63 26.83
N ALA A 109 -4.66 5.93 27.80
CA ALA A 109 -5.99 6.47 27.52
C ALA A 109 -5.96 7.80 26.74
N SER A 110 -4.92 8.62 26.93
CA SER A 110 -4.73 9.87 26.20
C SER A 110 -4.68 9.70 24.67
N TRP A 111 -4.26 8.53 24.17
CA TRP A 111 -4.19 8.22 22.73
C TRP A 111 -5.57 8.20 22.06
N ALA A 112 -6.65 8.02 22.84
CA ALA A 112 -8.03 8.10 22.35
C ALA A 112 -8.40 9.49 21.82
N THR A 113 -7.69 10.53 22.27
CA THR A 113 -7.95 11.93 21.91
C THR A 113 -7.10 12.40 20.73
N SER A 114 -6.39 11.50 20.05
CA SER A 114 -5.54 11.86 18.90
C SER A 114 -6.35 12.50 17.78
N LEU A 115 -5.73 13.53 17.20
CA LEU A 115 -6.23 14.28 16.07
C LEU A 115 -5.16 14.10 14.98
N GLU A 116 -5.57 13.67 13.79
CA GLU A 116 -4.68 13.27 12.70
C GLU A 116 -3.92 11.93 12.85
N THR A 117 -3.14 11.63 11.81
CA THR A 117 -2.47 10.39 11.52
C THR A 117 -1.21 10.35 12.35
N PRO A 118 -1.01 9.27 13.13
CA PRO A 118 0.17 9.14 13.93
C PRO A 118 1.38 8.74 13.08
N THR A 119 2.53 9.34 13.39
CA THR A 119 3.83 8.91 12.88
C THR A 119 4.64 8.30 14.01
N ILE A 120 5.43 7.26 13.71
CA ILE A 120 6.30 6.60 14.68
C ILE A 120 7.75 6.63 14.19
N HIS A 121 8.66 6.99 15.09
CA HIS A 121 10.10 7.10 14.79
C HIS A 121 10.94 6.49 15.89
N ARG A 122 12.08 5.91 15.50
CA ARG A 122 13.15 5.56 16.45
C ARG A 122 14.14 6.71 16.53
N VAL A 123 14.43 7.13 17.75
CA VAL A 123 15.43 8.17 18.03
C VAL A 123 16.39 7.72 19.13
N MET A 124 17.51 8.41 19.21
CA MET A 124 18.51 8.25 20.26
C MET A 124 18.85 9.64 20.77
N ASP A 125 18.81 9.82 22.09
CA ASP A 125 19.22 11.09 22.69
C ASP A 125 20.75 11.24 22.72
N GLN A 126 21.23 12.41 23.17
CA GLN A 126 22.66 12.69 23.24
C GLN A 126 23.42 11.75 24.18
N ALA A 127 22.75 11.16 25.17
CA ALA A 127 23.33 10.18 26.10
C ALA A 127 23.30 8.75 25.55
N GLY A 128 22.82 8.54 24.32
CA GLY A 128 22.71 7.23 23.69
C GLY A 128 21.45 6.47 24.08
N ARG A 129 20.50 7.09 24.79
CA ARG A 129 19.26 6.41 25.17
C ARG A 129 18.33 6.31 23.98
N LYS A 130 17.92 5.09 23.67
CA LYS A 130 17.03 4.76 22.56
C LYS A 130 15.58 4.98 22.99
N ARG A 131 14.80 5.54 22.07
CA ARG A 131 13.38 5.79 22.26
C ARG A 131 12.62 5.50 20.98
N LEU A 132 11.36 5.11 21.14
CA LEU A 132 10.36 5.30 20.11
C LEU A 132 9.54 6.54 20.46
N ILE A 133 9.24 7.35 19.45
CA ILE A 133 8.35 8.50 19.59
C ILE A 133 7.18 8.30 18.64
N VAL A 134 5.97 8.37 19.19
CA VAL A 134 4.72 8.47 18.43
C VAL A 134 4.25 9.90 18.49
N TRP A 135 3.87 10.45 17.35
CA TRP A 135 3.28 11.78 17.25
C TRP A 135 1.78 11.70 16.97
N SER A 136 1.03 12.68 17.49
CA SER A 136 -0.34 13.02 17.08
C SER A 136 -0.30 14.44 16.53
N GLY A 137 -0.89 14.64 15.35
CA GLY A 137 -0.97 15.93 14.70
C GLY A 137 -2.05 16.87 15.25
N LEU A 138 -2.39 17.85 14.41
CA LEU A 138 -3.13 19.09 14.67
C LEU A 138 -2.56 19.91 15.83
N TYR A 139 -3.18 21.05 16.12
CA TYR A 139 -2.79 21.89 17.25
C TYR A 139 -3.44 21.42 18.57
N PRO A 140 -2.67 21.29 19.66
CA PRO A 140 -1.22 21.22 19.68
C PRO A 140 -0.74 19.84 19.19
N ALA A 141 0.39 19.81 18.50
CA ALA A 141 1.07 18.57 18.18
C ALA A 141 1.49 17.91 19.50
N ARG A 142 1.24 16.62 19.62
CA ARG A 142 1.52 15.86 20.85
C ARG A 142 2.42 14.69 20.54
N LEU A 143 3.20 14.28 21.52
CA LEU A 143 4.03 13.08 21.42
C LEU A 143 3.87 12.17 22.64
N ALA A 144 4.07 10.88 22.38
CA ALA A 144 4.22 9.83 23.37
C ALA A 144 5.56 9.12 23.16
N VAL A 145 6.18 8.64 24.24
CA VAL A 145 7.51 8.04 24.23
C VAL A 145 7.45 6.63 24.79
N SER A 146 8.21 5.73 24.18
CA SER A 146 8.59 4.44 24.77
C SER A 146 10.11 4.36 24.87
N GLU A 147 10.62 3.92 26.02
CA GLU A 147 12.06 3.62 26.24
C GLU A 147 12.34 2.10 26.29
N ASP A 148 11.33 1.26 25.99
CA ASP A 148 11.34 -0.20 26.12
C ASP A 148 10.83 -0.92 24.86
N ASP A 149 11.17 -0.36 23.68
CA ASP A 149 10.81 -0.92 22.38
C ASP A 149 9.30 -1.17 22.20
N GLY A 150 8.50 -0.21 22.68
CA GLY A 150 7.05 -0.18 22.57
C GLY A 150 6.34 -1.23 23.42
N ALA A 151 6.95 -1.68 24.52
CA ALA A 151 6.27 -2.52 25.51
C ALA A 151 5.36 -1.67 26.41
N THR A 152 5.82 -0.46 26.78
CA THR A 152 5.03 0.55 27.47
C THR A 152 5.18 1.92 26.79
N TRP A 153 4.20 2.79 27.00
CA TRP A 153 4.13 4.11 26.38
C TRP A 153 3.72 5.16 27.40
N SER A 154 4.26 6.36 27.28
CA SER A 154 3.78 7.54 27.99
C SER A 154 2.46 8.05 27.40
N ASP A 155 1.74 8.86 28.18
CA ASP A 155 0.64 9.66 27.64
C ASP A 155 1.11 10.62 26.53
N LEU A 156 0.18 10.98 25.64
CA LEU A 156 0.35 12.07 24.68
C LEU A 156 0.45 13.40 25.42
N LYS A 157 1.58 14.10 25.22
CA LYS A 157 1.83 15.42 25.81
C LYS A 157 2.10 16.46 24.72
N PRO A 158 1.63 17.71 24.87
CA PRO A 158 1.94 18.79 23.93
C PRO A 158 3.45 18.94 23.74
N ALA A 159 3.87 19.11 22.48
CA ALA A 159 5.25 19.33 22.08
C ALA A 159 5.56 20.82 21.85
N GLY A 160 4.66 21.70 22.28
CA GLY A 160 4.72 23.15 22.12
C GLY A 160 3.42 23.72 21.56
N GLU A 161 3.42 25.03 21.33
CA GLU A 161 2.30 25.80 20.77
C GLU A 161 2.36 25.80 19.23
N TRP A 162 2.32 24.62 18.62
CA TRP A 162 2.34 24.43 17.18
C TRP A 162 1.57 23.16 16.79
N GLY A 163 1.22 23.02 15.52
CA GLY A 163 0.46 21.89 14.99
C GLY A 163 0.78 21.63 13.51
N GLY A 164 0.05 20.69 12.91
CA GLY A 164 0.11 20.37 11.49
C GLY A 164 -0.70 19.10 11.22
N ILE A 165 -1.09 18.85 9.97
CA ILE A 165 -1.89 17.67 9.61
C ILE A 165 -1.05 16.40 9.90
N VAL A 166 -0.01 16.13 9.09
CA VAL A 166 0.89 14.99 9.30
C VAL A 166 2.19 15.50 9.92
N VAL A 167 2.28 15.46 11.24
CA VAL A 167 3.47 15.90 11.98
C VAL A 167 4.59 14.86 11.91
N MET A 168 5.81 15.32 11.66
CA MET A 168 7.02 14.49 11.54
C MET A 168 6.85 13.38 10.48
N SER A 169 6.39 13.73 9.27
CA SER A 169 6.23 12.77 8.16
C SER A 169 7.56 12.15 7.71
N SER A 170 8.66 12.84 7.98
CA SER A 170 10.02 12.32 7.82
C SER A 170 10.92 12.83 8.94
N LEU A 171 11.85 11.99 9.39
CA LEU A 171 12.82 12.29 10.44
C LEU A 171 14.20 11.81 10.03
N LEU A 172 15.19 12.70 10.07
CA LEU A 172 16.57 12.43 9.69
C LEU A 172 17.50 12.77 10.87
N GLY A 173 18.32 11.81 11.26
CA GLY A 173 19.38 12.05 12.24
C GLY A 173 20.43 13.01 11.69
N ARG A 174 20.92 13.92 12.54
CA ARG A 174 22.05 14.79 12.24
C ARG A 174 23.36 14.16 12.72
N ARG A 175 24.49 14.79 12.36
CA ARG A 175 25.82 14.38 12.82
C ARG A 175 25.97 14.51 14.34
N GLU A 176 25.35 15.53 14.91
CA GLU A 176 25.34 15.76 16.36
C GLU A 176 24.39 14.75 17.03
N PRO A 177 24.86 13.95 18.02
CA PRO A 177 24.01 13.03 18.74
C PRO A 177 22.79 13.72 19.37
N GLY A 178 21.63 13.06 19.34
CA GLY A 178 20.38 13.62 19.86
C GLY A 178 19.71 14.67 18.98
N HIS A 179 20.31 15.06 17.85
CA HIS A 179 19.75 16.10 16.98
C HIS A 179 19.15 15.49 15.71
N TYR A 180 17.97 15.97 15.35
CA TYR A 180 17.20 15.50 14.21
C TYR A 180 16.68 16.67 13.38
N VAL A 181 16.55 16.47 12.08
CA VAL A 181 15.74 17.31 11.19
C VAL A 181 14.47 16.55 10.91
N ALA A 182 13.34 17.24 10.99
CA ALA A 182 12.06 16.66 10.68
C ALA A 182 11.27 17.53 9.72
N PHE A 183 10.44 16.89 8.91
CA PHE A 183 9.54 17.53 7.98
C PHE A 183 8.10 17.21 8.37
N PHE A 184 7.19 18.16 8.17
CA PHE A 184 5.78 17.96 8.42
C PHE A 184 4.92 18.76 7.44
N HIS A 185 3.65 18.38 7.35
CA HIS A 185 2.64 19.13 6.62
C HIS A 185 1.88 20.03 7.58
N ASP A 186 1.87 21.33 7.31
CA ASP A 186 1.06 22.30 8.04
C ASP A 186 -0.43 22.19 7.66
N ASP A 187 -1.31 22.90 8.37
CA ASP A 187 -2.75 22.94 8.09
C ASP A 187 -3.20 24.04 7.09
N GLY A 188 -2.28 24.91 6.65
CA GLY A 188 -2.48 25.88 5.56
C GLY A 188 -2.77 27.29 6.06
#